data_AF-A0AAW5UP39-F1
#
_entry.id   AF-A0AAW5UP39-F1
#
_cell.length_a   1.000
_cell.length_b   1.000
_cell.length_c   1.000
_cell.angle_alpha   90.00
_cell.angle_beta   90.00
_cell.angle_gamma   90.00
#
_symmetry.space_group_name_H-M   'P 1'
#
loop_
_entity.id
_entity.type
_entity.pdbx_description
1 polymer ?
#
loop_
_entity_poly.entity_id
_entity_poly.type
_entity_poly.pdbx_seq_one_letter_code
_entity_poly.pdbx_strand_id
1 'polypeptide(L)'
;MGIFNIFNKKSDNESAATVSLPVVEPSEAKEVVESVAPVKEETSAGNKPLMVSYATGWPIDVIYGYLHKNFEDKGFADAMVKSDLAFRDLNMSLIRNKILMVFREINLNYDVMKQDLQVRIDTCNAAGLLTTVAEIEKTMSLINAHKEELRKLEADFRNNANEASIPLQSYDCGFLRGIATIAMSGSNAKAKMPQMPNCNVGVANQAIVS
;
A
#
# COMPACT_ATOMS: atom_id res chain seq x y z
N MET A 1 30.58 -27.79 41.25
CA MET A 1 31.87 -28.34 41.72
C MET A 1 32.47 -29.17 40.60
N GLY A 2 33.76 -29.01 40.33
CA GLY A 2 34.40 -29.57 39.13
C GLY A 2 34.92 -31.00 39.29
N ILE A 3 35.12 -31.67 38.15
CA ILE A 3 35.81 -32.96 38.04
C ILE A 3 37.34 -32.77 38.02
N PHE A 4 38.07 -33.67 38.68
CA PHE A 4 39.54 -33.67 38.69
C PHE A 4 40.11 -34.55 37.58
N ASN A 5 40.70 -33.90 36.56
CA ASN A 5 42.13 -33.97 36.19
C ASN A 5 42.80 -35.35 35.88
N ILE A 6 44.13 -35.35 35.64
CA ILE A 6 45.09 -36.48 35.59
C ILE A 6 45.17 -37.22 34.22
N PHE A 7 46.07 -36.80 33.31
CA PHE A 7 47.43 -37.38 33.00
C PHE A 7 47.39 -38.46 31.89
N ASN A 8 48.42 -38.80 31.07
CA ASN A 8 49.83 -38.40 30.83
C ASN A 8 50.18 -38.75 29.33
N LYS A 9 51.37 -38.70 28.70
CA LYS A 9 52.79 -38.41 29.03
C LYS A 9 53.54 -37.84 27.79
N LYS A 10 54.67 -37.17 28.05
CA LYS A 10 55.65 -36.51 27.15
C LYS A 10 56.60 -37.43 26.34
N SER A 11 57.00 -36.98 25.13
CA SER A 11 58.39 -37.02 24.60
C SER A 11 58.55 -35.93 23.51
N ASP A 12 59.77 -35.41 23.29
CA ASP A 12 59.99 -34.06 22.74
C ASP A 12 60.76 -33.98 21.40
N ASN A 13 60.44 -32.96 20.60
CA ASN A 13 61.33 -32.04 19.82
C ASN A 13 60.42 -31.19 18.90
N GLU A 14 60.25 -29.89 19.17
CA GLU A 14 61.05 -28.77 18.63
C GLU A 14 60.73 -28.47 17.14
N SER A 15 60.33 -27.27 16.71
CA SER A 15 60.44 -25.93 17.33
C SER A 15 59.10 -25.16 17.41
N ALA A 16 59.10 -23.99 18.05
CA ALA A 16 57.90 -23.24 18.44
C ALA A 16 57.63 -21.97 17.60
N ALA A 17 56.35 -21.71 17.31
CA ALA A 17 55.81 -20.40 16.99
C ALA A 17 54.34 -20.34 17.47
N THR A 18 53.97 -19.30 18.22
CA THR A 18 52.68 -19.22 18.92
C THR A 18 51.61 -18.44 18.17
N VAL A 19 50.36 -18.89 18.28
CA VAL A 19 49.16 -18.14 17.85
C VAL A 19 49.03 -16.84 18.65
N SER A 20 48.58 -15.76 18.01
CA SER A 20 48.04 -14.58 18.69
C SER A 20 47.04 -13.85 17.80
N LEU A 21 45.82 -13.63 18.32
CA LEU A 21 44.80 -12.74 17.76
C LEU A 21 44.85 -11.41 18.56
N PRO A 22 44.81 -10.24 17.91
CA PRO A 22 44.68 -8.96 18.62
C PRO A 22 43.22 -8.65 18.96
N VAL A 23 42.96 -8.25 20.21
CA VAL A 23 41.69 -7.69 20.70
C VAL A 23 42.01 -6.37 21.40
N VAL A 24 41.33 -5.28 21.02
CA VAL A 24 41.40 -3.97 21.68
C VAL A 24 40.04 -3.27 21.57
N GLU A 25 39.48 -2.84 22.71
CA GLU A 25 38.37 -1.88 22.82
C GLU A 25 38.89 -0.58 23.51
N PRO A 26 38.04 0.37 23.98
CA PRO A 26 37.61 1.53 23.20
C PRO A 26 38.08 2.86 23.82
N SER A 27 37.70 4.00 23.23
CA SER A 27 37.89 5.33 23.87
C SER A 27 36.84 6.35 23.40
N GLU A 28 36.42 7.23 24.32
CA GLU A 28 35.43 8.30 24.09
C GLU A 28 36.09 9.70 24.13
N ALA A 29 35.65 10.64 23.29
CA ALA A 29 35.58 12.08 23.59
C ALA A 29 34.81 12.87 22.49
N LYS A 30 34.31 14.05 22.85
CA LYS A 30 33.54 15.01 22.01
C LYS A 30 34.50 15.95 21.24
N GLU A 31 34.12 16.89 20.36
CA GLU A 31 32.90 17.69 20.24
C GLU A 31 32.77 18.44 18.87
N VAL A 32 31.63 19.12 18.66
CA VAL A 32 31.29 20.19 17.69
C VAL A 32 31.15 19.90 16.17
N VAL A 33 29.92 20.21 15.73
CA VAL A 33 29.29 20.31 14.41
C VAL A 33 30.02 21.19 13.35
N GLU A 34 30.00 20.74 12.08
CA GLU A 34 29.72 21.63 10.93
C GLU A 34 28.88 20.87 9.86
N SER A 35 28.13 21.57 9.02
CA SER A 35 27.07 21.01 8.16
C SER A 35 27.30 21.18 6.66
N VAL A 36 27.27 20.06 5.91
CA VAL A 36 27.13 20.05 4.45
C VAL A 36 26.14 18.94 4.05
N ALA A 37 25.14 19.28 3.24
CA ALA A 37 24.12 18.33 2.79
C ALA A 37 24.48 17.68 1.44
N PRO A 38 24.34 16.34 1.30
CA PRO A 38 24.45 15.70 0.00
C PRO A 38 23.20 15.93 -0.86
N VAL A 39 23.48 16.33 -2.09
CA VAL A 39 22.59 16.60 -3.23
C VAL A 39 21.50 15.52 -3.44
N LYS A 40 20.34 15.94 -3.96
CA LYS A 40 19.28 15.04 -4.45
C LYS A 40 19.78 14.22 -5.65
N GLU A 41 19.80 12.90 -5.56
CA GLU A 41 19.90 12.02 -6.73
C GLU A 41 18.53 11.45 -7.11
N GLU A 42 18.00 11.86 -8.26
CA GLU A 42 16.78 11.29 -8.84
C GLU A 42 17.08 9.93 -9.48
N THR A 43 16.98 8.86 -8.69
CA THR A 43 17.26 7.49 -9.14
C THR A 43 16.00 6.62 -9.20
N SER A 44 15.57 6.36 -10.46
CA SER A 44 14.69 5.27 -10.94
C SER A 44 13.47 4.88 -10.10
N ALA A 45 12.27 5.02 -10.71
CA ALA A 45 11.01 4.52 -10.17
C ALA A 45 10.85 2.97 -10.25
N GLY A 46 11.86 2.24 -9.79
CA GLY A 46 11.75 0.79 -9.54
C GLY A 46 10.85 0.51 -8.34
N ASN A 47 10.07 -0.57 -8.41
CA ASN A 47 9.01 -0.97 -7.46
C ASN A 47 9.44 -0.99 -5.98
N LYS A 48 9.45 0.17 -5.31
CA LYS A 48 9.42 0.24 -3.85
C LYS A 48 7.96 -0.05 -3.42
N PRO A 49 7.71 -0.98 -2.49
CA PRO A 49 6.36 -1.16 -1.95
C PRO A 49 5.93 0.16 -1.30
N LEU A 50 4.67 0.55 -1.52
CA LEU A 50 4.11 1.76 -0.92
C LEU A 50 4.11 1.62 0.60
N MET A 51 5.03 2.29 1.28
CA MET A 51 4.98 2.48 2.74
C MET A 51 3.83 3.44 3.08
N VAL A 52 2.62 2.89 3.09
CA VAL A 52 1.42 3.58 3.54
C VAL A 52 1.39 3.56 5.06
N SER A 53 2.08 4.52 5.70
CA SER A 53 1.97 4.75 7.13
C SER A 53 0.64 5.47 7.44
N TYR A 54 -0.44 4.71 7.57
CA TYR A 54 -1.74 5.24 8.01
C TYR A 54 -2.34 4.44 9.17
N ALA A 55 -3.14 5.15 9.97
CA ALA A 55 -3.95 4.66 11.07
C ALA A 55 -3.26 3.72 12.09
N THR A 56 -3.15 2.42 11.80
CA THR A 56 -2.93 1.40 12.83
C THR A 56 -1.58 0.66 12.73
N GLY A 57 -0.87 0.77 11.61
CA GLY A 57 0.38 0.07 11.37
C GLY A 57 0.22 -1.43 11.04
N TRP A 58 -0.99 -1.87 10.68
CA TRP A 58 -1.30 -3.26 10.37
C TRP A 58 -1.29 -3.52 8.85
N PRO A 59 -1.11 -4.78 8.39
CA PRO A 59 -1.11 -5.13 6.96
C PRO A 59 -2.36 -4.67 6.19
N ILE A 60 -3.52 -4.56 6.85
CA ILE A 60 -4.77 -4.00 6.34
C ILE A 60 -4.65 -2.54 5.84
N ASP A 61 -3.85 -1.69 6.51
CA ASP A 61 -3.70 -0.27 6.16
C ASP A 61 -3.10 -0.07 4.75
N VAL A 62 -2.30 -1.04 4.29
CA VAL A 62 -1.74 -1.08 2.94
C VAL A 62 -2.84 -1.15 1.89
N ILE A 63 -3.89 -1.96 2.11
CA ILE A 63 -5.01 -2.11 1.17
C ILE A 63 -5.78 -0.79 1.06
N TYR A 64 -6.10 -0.15 2.18
CA TYR A 64 -6.73 1.18 2.18
C TYR A 64 -5.91 2.22 1.40
N GLY A 65 -4.58 2.19 1.49
CA GLY A 65 -3.72 3.05 0.67
C GLY A 65 -3.78 2.79 -0.84
N TYR A 66 -4.07 1.56 -1.27
CA TYR A 66 -4.35 1.25 -2.68
C TYR A 66 -5.77 1.63 -3.11
N LEU A 67 -6.76 1.52 -2.22
CA LEU A 67 -8.17 1.83 -2.51
C LEU A 67 -8.47 3.33 -2.51
N HIS A 68 -7.78 4.13 -1.67
CA HIS A 68 -7.87 5.59 -1.70
C HIS A 68 -7.08 6.22 -2.86
N LYS A 69 -6.38 5.43 -3.68
CA LYS A 69 -5.55 5.97 -4.76
C LYS A 69 -6.40 6.40 -5.95
N ASN A 70 -6.45 7.71 -6.18
CA ASN A 70 -7.01 8.31 -7.39
C ASN A 70 -6.14 7.96 -8.62
N PHE A 71 -6.78 7.59 -9.73
CA PHE A 71 -6.15 7.27 -11.03
C PHE A 71 -6.67 8.15 -12.20
N GLU A 72 -7.32 9.26 -11.91
CA GLU A 72 -7.97 10.17 -12.86
C GLU A 72 -6.97 10.81 -13.84
N ASP A 73 -5.83 11.31 -13.36
CA ASP A 73 -4.79 11.88 -14.22
C ASP A 73 -4.15 10.82 -15.13
N LYS A 74 -4.03 9.56 -14.65
CA LYS A 74 -3.60 8.44 -15.49
C LYS A 74 -4.64 8.16 -16.58
N GLY A 75 -5.92 8.07 -16.23
CA GLY A 75 -7.01 7.86 -17.19
C GLY A 75 -7.05 8.95 -18.26
N PHE A 76 -6.89 10.21 -17.85
CA PHE A 76 -6.85 11.34 -18.77
C PHE A 76 -5.64 11.27 -19.72
N ALA A 77 -4.44 10.98 -19.20
CA ALA A 77 -3.23 10.81 -20.02
C ALA A 77 -3.34 9.62 -20.98
N ASP A 78 -3.87 8.49 -20.54
CA ASP A 78 -4.10 7.30 -21.38
C ASP A 78 -5.10 7.59 -22.51
N ALA A 79 -6.16 8.37 -22.24
CA ALA A 79 -7.12 8.80 -23.26
C ALA A 79 -6.50 9.74 -24.31
N MET A 80 -5.56 10.61 -23.91
CA MET A 80 -4.79 11.46 -24.83
C MET A 80 -3.88 10.65 -25.76
N VAL A 81 -3.37 9.50 -25.31
CA VAL A 81 -2.56 8.59 -26.12
C VAL A 81 -3.43 7.69 -27.01
N LYS A 82 -4.52 7.12 -26.46
CA LYS A 82 -5.47 6.28 -27.22
C LYS A 82 -6.87 6.31 -26.61
N SER A 83 -7.77 7.05 -27.25
CA SER A 83 -9.19 7.22 -26.89
C SER A 83 -10.11 6.00 -27.14
N ASP A 84 -9.55 4.79 -27.15
CA ASP A 84 -10.27 3.54 -27.42
C ASP A 84 -10.78 2.89 -26.12
N LEU A 85 -12.08 2.57 -26.07
CA LEU A 85 -12.71 1.91 -24.92
C LEU A 85 -12.07 0.54 -24.62
N ALA A 86 -11.59 -0.21 -25.62
CA ALA A 86 -10.88 -1.47 -25.37
C ALA A 86 -9.52 -1.25 -24.66
N PHE A 87 -8.89 -0.09 -24.87
CA PHE A 87 -7.66 0.29 -24.16
C PHE A 87 -7.93 0.78 -22.73
N ARG A 88 -9.07 1.44 -22.50
CA ARG A 88 -9.56 1.73 -21.16
C ARG A 88 -9.79 0.44 -20.38
N ASP A 89 -10.56 -0.49 -20.94
CA ASP A 89 -10.99 -1.71 -20.24
C ASP A 89 -9.79 -2.61 -19.90
N LEU A 90 -8.80 -2.69 -20.80
CA LEU A 90 -7.51 -3.31 -20.53
C LEU A 90 -6.80 -2.65 -19.33
N ASN A 91 -6.68 -1.32 -19.31
CA ASN A 91 -6.05 -0.59 -18.19
C ASN A 91 -6.81 -0.75 -16.87
N MET A 92 -8.15 -0.73 -16.88
CA MET A 92 -8.97 -1.02 -15.70
C MET A 92 -8.74 -2.45 -15.19
N SER A 93 -8.61 -3.42 -16.10
CA SER A 93 -8.27 -4.81 -15.71
C SER A 93 -6.88 -4.91 -15.09
N LEU A 94 -5.90 -4.14 -15.56
CA LEU A 94 -4.55 -4.08 -15.00
C LEU A 94 -4.55 -3.44 -13.59
N ILE A 95 -5.32 -2.38 -13.36
CA ILE A 95 -5.49 -1.76 -12.04
C ILE A 95 -6.17 -2.76 -11.08
N ARG A 96 -7.28 -3.39 -11.52
CA ARG A 96 -7.98 -4.42 -10.74
C ARG A 96 -7.06 -5.58 -10.36
N ASN A 97 -6.34 -6.14 -11.33
CA ASN A 97 -5.48 -7.31 -11.10
C ASN A 97 -4.31 -6.99 -10.18
N LYS A 98 -3.74 -5.77 -10.25
CA LYS A 98 -2.71 -5.33 -9.31
C LYS A 98 -3.27 -5.21 -7.88
N ILE A 99 -4.42 -4.60 -7.69
CA ILE A 99 -5.04 -4.46 -6.36
C ILE A 99 -5.42 -5.85 -5.79
N LEU A 100 -6.00 -6.74 -6.59
CA LEU A 100 -6.29 -8.13 -6.21
C LEU A 100 -5.03 -8.96 -5.87
N MET A 101 -3.85 -8.58 -6.38
CA MET A 101 -2.58 -9.19 -5.99
C MET A 101 -2.20 -8.78 -4.55
N VAL A 102 -2.37 -7.51 -4.19
CA VAL A 102 -2.13 -7.01 -2.83
C VAL A 102 -3.10 -7.65 -1.82
N PHE A 103 -4.38 -7.82 -2.18
CA PHE A 103 -5.34 -8.57 -1.35
C PHE A 103 -4.86 -9.99 -1.02
N ARG A 104 -4.17 -10.67 -1.94
CA ARG A 104 -3.60 -12.02 -1.71
C ARG A 104 -2.34 -11.96 -0.84
N GLU A 105 -1.45 -11.02 -1.11
CA GLU A 105 -0.22 -10.79 -0.35
C GLU A 105 -0.51 -10.51 1.14
N ILE A 106 -1.48 -9.62 1.42
CA ILE A 106 -1.90 -9.28 2.78
C ILE A 106 -2.64 -10.45 3.46
N ASN A 107 -3.46 -11.22 2.72
CA ASN A 107 -4.07 -12.44 3.24
C ASN A 107 -3.03 -13.48 3.69
N LEU A 108 -2.02 -13.73 2.86
CA LEU A 108 -0.91 -14.67 3.14
C LEU A 108 -0.10 -14.21 4.35
N ASN A 109 0.22 -12.92 4.45
CA ASN A 109 0.92 -12.36 5.61
C ASN A 109 0.12 -12.61 6.90
N TYR A 110 -1.19 -12.36 6.90
CA TYR A 110 -2.03 -12.65 8.07
C TYR A 110 -2.10 -14.14 8.42
N ASP A 111 -2.02 -15.07 7.46
CA ASP A 111 -2.02 -16.51 7.77
C ASP A 111 -0.68 -16.96 8.38
N VAL A 112 0.46 -16.40 7.92
CA VAL A 112 1.76 -16.60 8.58
C VAL A 112 1.76 -16.05 10.01
N MET A 113 1.23 -14.82 10.21
CA MET A 113 1.08 -14.23 11.55
C MET A 113 0.21 -15.08 12.47
N LYS A 114 -0.90 -15.64 11.97
CA LYS A 114 -1.77 -16.56 12.73
C LYS A 114 -1.04 -17.83 13.17
N GLN A 115 -0.29 -18.45 12.27
CA GLN A 115 0.43 -19.69 12.57
C GLN A 115 1.50 -19.46 13.65
N ASP A 116 2.26 -18.38 13.56
CA ASP A 116 3.27 -18.00 14.56
C ASP A 116 2.63 -17.66 15.93
N LEU A 117 1.51 -16.93 15.95
CA LEU A 117 0.78 -16.66 17.20
C LEU A 117 0.24 -17.94 17.84
N GLN A 118 -0.22 -18.93 17.06
CA GLN A 118 -0.66 -20.22 17.60
C GLN A 118 0.49 -21.00 18.26
N VAL A 119 1.66 -21.09 17.59
CA VAL A 119 2.85 -21.73 18.18
C VAL A 119 3.27 -21.03 19.47
N ARG A 120 3.12 -19.70 19.56
CA ARG A 120 3.37 -18.93 20.78
C ARG A 120 2.32 -19.19 21.88
N ILE A 121 1.03 -19.32 21.54
CA ILE A 121 -0.02 -19.75 22.49
C ILE A 121 0.30 -21.12 23.08
N ASP A 122 0.62 -22.10 22.23
CA ASP A 122 0.87 -23.48 22.65
C ASP A 122 2.11 -23.56 23.58
N THR A 123 3.16 -22.81 23.23
CA THR A 123 4.40 -22.70 24.03
C THR A 123 4.15 -22.01 25.38
N CYS A 124 3.43 -20.88 25.40
CA CYS A 124 3.11 -20.17 26.63
C CYS A 124 2.17 -20.95 27.55
N ASN A 125 1.22 -21.71 26.99
CA ASN A 125 0.37 -22.63 27.75
C ASN A 125 1.18 -23.75 28.39
N ALA A 126 2.09 -24.40 27.65
CA ALA A 126 2.99 -25.43 28.21
C ALA A 126 3.91 -24.89 29.31
N ALA A 127 4.27 -23.59 29.25
CA ALA A 127 5.02 -22.88 30.29
C ALA A 127 4.17 -22.28 31.43
N GLY A 128 2.84 -22.39 31.37
CA GLY A 128 1.92 -21.84 32.38
C GLY A 128 1.80 -20.31 32.40
N LEU A 129 2.22 -19.61 31.33
CA LEU A 129 2.27 -18.14 31.25
C LEU A 129 0.91 -17.53 30.87
N LEU A 130 -0.14 -17.82 31.65
CA LEU A 130 -1.54 -17.54 31.32
C LEU A 130 -1.82 -16.08 30.92
N THR A 131 -1.16 -15.11 31.55
CA THR A 131 -1.31 -13.68 31.20
C THR A 131 -0.88 -13.41 29.75
N THR A 132 0.25 -13.97 29.30
CA THR A 132 0.74 -13.77 27.94
C THR A 132 -0.12 -14.52 26.93
N VAL A 133 -0.70 -15.66 27.31
CA VAL A 133 -1.67 -16.39 26.47
C VAL A 133 -2.88 -15.50 26.17
N ALA A 134 -3.49 -14.89 27.19
CA ALA A 134 -4.64 -13.98 27.00
C ALA A 134 -4.31 -12.75 26.15
N GLU A 135 -3.08 -12.21 26.24
CA GLU A 135 -2.61 -11.14 25.36
C GLU A 135 -2.50 -11.59 23.90
N ILE A 136 -1.92 -12.77 23.65
CA ILE A 136 -1.76 -13.34 22.30
C ILE A 136 -3.13 -13.72 21.71
N GLU A 137 -4.05 -14.28 22.49
CA GLU A 137 -5.44 -14.57 22.07
C GLU A 137 -6.21 -13.30 21.68
N LYS A 138 -6.00 -12.20 22.39
CA LYS A 138 -6.53 -10.88 22.02
C LYS A 138 -5.97 -10.40 20.68
N THR A 139 -4.67 -10.58 20.43
CA THR A 139 -4.06 -10.28 19.12
C THR A 139 -4.60 -11.17 18.00
N MET A 140 -4.76 -12.47 18.27
CA MET A 140 -5.36 -13.45 17.35
C MET A 140 -6.80 -13.06 16.98
N SER A 141 -7.57 -12.58 17.96
CA SER A 141 -8.94 -12.08 17.79
C SER A 141 -9.00 -10.81 16.93
N LEU A 142 -8.05 -9.88 17.09
CA LEU A 142 -7.93 -8.70 16.23
C LEU A 142 -7.61 -9.09 14.77
N ILE A 143 -6.70 -10.04 14.56
CA ILE A 143 -6.37 -10.55 13.21
C ILE A 143 -7.57 -11.26 12.58
N ASN A 144 -8.39 -11.98 13.35
CA ASN A 144 -9.64 -12.56 12.86
C ASN A 144 -10.60 -11.47 12.35
N ALA A 145 -10.75 -10.35 13.09
CA ALA A 145 -11.55 -9.21 12.65
C ALA A 145 -11.00 -8.57 11.36
N HIS A 146 -9.68 -8.36 11.26
CA HIS A 146 -9.04 -7.84 10.06
C HIS A 146 -9.20 -8.77 8.84
N LYS A 147 -9.15 -10.10 8.99
CA LYS A 147 -9.40 -11.03 7.87
C LYS A 147 -10.85 -11.03 7.39
N GLU A 148 -11.83 -10.84 8.29
CA GLU A 148 -13.26 -10.75 7.92
C GLU A 148 -13.63 -9.39 7.31
N GLU A 149 -12.96 -8.31 7.70
CA GLU A 149 -12.99 -7.02 7.00
C GLU A 149 -12.44 -7.20 5.57
N LEU A 150 -11.21 -7.73 5.46
CA LEU A 150 -10.50 -7.89 4.18
C LEU A 150 -11.29 -8.76 3.19
N ARG A 151 -12.02 -9.77 3.68
CA ARG A 151 -12.91 -10.62 2.89
C ARG A 151 -14.11 -9.86 2.30
N LYS A 152 -14.70 -8.92 3.05
CA LYS A 152 -15.78 -8.05 2.56
C LYS A 152 -15.24 -7.06 1.53
N LEU A 153 -14.14 -6.40 1.87
CA LEU A 153 -13.48 -5.40 1.04
C LEU A 153 -13.02 -5.99 -0.31
N GLU A 154 -12.53 -7.24 -0.33
CA GLU A 154 -12.20 -7.93 -1.58
C GLU A 154 -13.45 -8.28 -2.40
N ALA A 155 -14.55 -8.71 -1.75
CA ALA A 155 -15.80 -9.01 -2.43
C ALA A 155 -16.41 -7.77 -3.09
N ASP A 156 -16.45 -6.64 -2.37
CA ASP A 156 -16.93 -5.36 -2.89
C ASP A 156 -16.05 -4.87 -4.05
N PHE A 157 -14.72 -4.96 -3.92
CA PHE A 157 -13.78 -4.61 -5.00
C PHE A 157 -13.96 -5.48 -6.26
N ARG A 158 -14.16 -6.79 -6.09
CA ARG A 158 -14.45 -7.71 -7.21
C ARG A 158 -15.76 -7.35 -7.92
N ASN A 159 -16.79 -6.97 -7.15
CA ASN A 159 -18.11 -6.63 -7.65
C ASN A 159 -18.22 -5.18 -8.20
N ASN A 160 -17.22 -4.32 -7.97
CA ASN A 160 -17.26 -2.87 -8.21
C ASN A 160 -18.30 -2.14 -7.35
N ALA A 161 -18.58 -2.67 -6.16
CA ALA A 161 -19.45 -2.04 -5.19
C ALA A 161 -18.65 -1.09 -4.28
N ASN A 162 -19.38 -0.16 -3.65
CA ASN A 162 -18.96 0.62 -2.48
C ASN A 162 -17.65 1.42 -2.70
N GLU A 163 -17.08 1.96 -1.62
CA GLU A 163 -15.87 2.79 -1.61
C GLU A 163 -14.65 2.03 -2.13
N ALA A 164 -14.65 0.70 -2.08
CA ALA A 164 -13.58 -0.12 -2.65
C ALA A 164 -13.37 0.16 -4.15
N SER A 165 -14.42 0.52 -4.89
CA SER A 165 -14.36 0.73 -6.34
C SER A 165 -13.70 2.04 -6.79
N ILE A 166 -13.37 2.97 -5.88
CA ILE A 166 -12.79 4.31 -6.14
C ILE A 166 -11.59 4.30 -7.13
N PRO A 167 -10.61 3.36 -7.07
CA PRO A 167 -9.48 3.34 -8.01
C PRO A 167 -9.89 3.11 -9.47
N LEU A 168 -10.98 2.37 -9.68
CA LEU A 168 -11.50 2.05 -11.00
C LEU A 168 -12.43 3.16 -11.51
N GLN A 169 -13.27 3.70 -10.62
CA GLN A 169 -14.16 4.83 -10.92
C GLN A 169 -13.38 6.10 -11.29
N SER A 170 -12.34 6.45 -10.52
CA SER A 170 -11.50 7.63 -10.81
C SER A 170 -10.76 7.49 -12.14
N TYR A 171 -10.25 6.29 -12.46
CA TYR A 171 -9.64 6.02 -13.76
C TYR A 171 -10.63 6.19 -14.93
N ASP A 172 -11.83 5.61 -14.84
CA ASP A 172 -12.86 5.73 -15.89
C ASP A 172 -13.29 7.20 -16.08
N CYS A 173 -13.54 7.92 -14.97
CA CYS A 173 -13.85 9.35 -14.98
C CYS A 173 -12.78 10.17 -15.73
N GLY A 174 -11.50 9.95 -15.39
CA GLY A 174 -10.38 10.62 -16.05
C GLY A 174 -10.26 10.31 -17.55
N PHE A 175 -10.49 9.05 -17.92
CA PHE A 175 -10.46 8.60 -19.31
C PHE A 175 -11.61 9.19 -20.14
N LEU A 176 -12.83 9.20 -19.59
CA LEU A 176 -14.00 9.83 -20.21
C LEU A 176 -13.82 11.35 -20.34
N ARG A 177 -13.23 12.02 -19.33
CA ARG A 177 -12.82 13.44 -19.40
C ARG A 177 -11.86 13.69 -20.57
N GLY A 178 -10.88 12.80 -20.77
CA GLY A 178 -9.93 12.88 -21.88
C GLY A 178 -10.61 12.75 -23.25
N ILE A 179 -11.51 11.77 -23.42
CA ILE A 179 -12.30 11.62 -24.65
C ILE A 179 -13.14 12.88 -24.93
N ALA A 180 -13.80 13.44 -23.91
CA ALA A 180 -14.60 14.65 -24.05
C ALA A 180 -13.73 15.85 -24.51
N THR A 181 -12.54 16.02 -23.92
CA THR A 181 -11.58 17.07 -24.36
C THR A 181 -11.15 16.90 -25.82
N ILE A 182 -10.85 15.68 -26.26
CA ILE A 182 -10.49 15.40 -27.67
C ILE A 182 -11.66 15.72 -28.60
N ALA A 183 -12.88 15.29 -28.26
CA ALA A 183 -14.08 15.52 -29.05
C ALA A 183 -14.43 17.01 -29.18
N MET A 184 -14.32 17.79 -28.09
CA MET A 184 -14.47 19.25 -28.12
C MET A 184 -13.38 19.92 -28.96
N SER A 185 -12.11 19.53 -28.78
CA SER A 185 -10.99 20.11 -29.54
C SER A 185 -11.13 19.90 -31.05
N GLY A 186 -11.56 18.70 -31.47
CA GLY A 186 -11.77 18.37 -32.89
C GLY A 186 -13.05 18.96 -33.51
N SER A 187 -14.09 19.26 -32.71
CA SER A 187 -15.37 19.79 -33.21
C SER A 187 -15.40 21.32 -33.42
N ASN A 188 -14.38 22.03 -32.93
CA ASN A 188 -14.18 23.48 -33.17
C ASN A 188 -14.14 23.88 -34.67
N ALA A 189 -13.99 22.93 -35.59
CA ALA A 189 -14.06 23.18 -37.03
C ALA A 189 -15.49 23.43 -37.57
N LYS A 190 -16.57 23.02 -36.87
CA LYS A 190 -17.96 23.09 -37.40
C LYS A 190 -19.07 23.44 -36.39
N ALA A 191 -18.77 23.75 -35.13
CA ALA A 191 -19.77 24.12 -34.13
C ALA A 191 -20.26 25.58 -34.23
N LYS A 192 -21.20 25.87 -35.14
CA LYS A 192 -21.95 27.14 -35.12
C LYS A 192 -22.91 27.12 -33.92
N MET A 193 -22.68 28.00 -32.93
CA MET A 193 -23.49 28.06 -31.71
C MET A 193 -25.00 28.16 -32.01
N PRO A 194 -25.85 27.33 -31.37
CA PRO A 194 -27.28 27.60 -31.30
C PRO A 194 -27.49 28.91 -30.53
N GLN A 195 -28.05 29.93 -31.19
CA GLN A 195 -28.55 31.11 -30.47
C GLN A 195 -29.79 30.69 -29.68
N MET A 196 -29.78 30.89 -28.35
CA MET A 196 -30.99 30.69 -27.56
C MET A 196 -32.06 31.71 -28.02
N PRO A 197 -33.33 31.30 -28.20
CA PRO A 197 -34.39 32.23 -28.51
C PRO A 197 -34.57 33.20 -27.34
N ASN A 198 -34.60 34.50 -27.65
CA ASN A 198 -34.68 35.54 -26.63
C ASN A 198 -36.09 35.60 -26.03
N CYS A 199 -36.28 35.09 -24.81
CA CYS A 199 -37.56 35.07 -24.09
C CYS A 199 -37.98 36.47 -23.63
N ASN A 200 -38.45 37.28 -24.58
CA ASN A 200 -38.95 38.62 -24.32
C ASN A 200 -40.32 38.52 -23.61
N VAL A 201 -40.34 38.79 -22.30
CA VAL A 201 -41.56 38.71 -21.46
C VAL A 201 -42.50 39.87 -21.80
N GLY A 202 -43.41 39.63 -22.74
CA GLY A 202 -44.49 40.57 -23.08
C GLY A 202 -45.50 40.66 -21.95
N VAL A 203 -45.55 41.80 -21.25
CA VAL A 203 -46.53 42.05 -20.17
C VAL A 203 -47.92 42.23 -20.77
N ALA A 204 -48.72 41.17 -20.75
CA ALA A 204 -50.11 41.20 -21.18
C ALA A 204 -51.04 41.59 -20.02
N ASN A 205 -51.31 42.89 -19.88
CA ASN A 205 -52.43 43.36 -19.06
C ASN A 205 -53.75 42.83 -19.64
N GLN A 206 -54.56 42.16 -18.84
CA GLN A 206 -56.01 42.02 -19.08
C GLN A 206 -56.78 42.46 -17.83
N ALA A 207 -57.87 43.18 -18.05
CA ALA A 207 -58.52 44.00 -17.04
C ALA A 207 -59.60 43.24 -16.25
N ILE A 208 -59.82 43.69 -15.02
CA ILE A 208 -60.98 43.32 -14.21
C ILE A 208 -62.22 44.00 -14.81
N VAL A 209 -63.26 43.23 -15.12
CA VAL A 209 -64.62 43.73 -15.35
C VAL A 209 -65.62 42.79 -14.69
N SER A 210 -66.38 43.35 -13.76
CA SER A 210 -67.67 42.94 -13.17
C SER A 210 -68.06 41.45 -13.21
#